data_AF-A0A0N1C7K6-F1
#
_entry.id   AF-A0A0N1C7K6-F1
#
_cell.length_a   1.000
_cell.length_b   1.000
_cell.length_c   1.000
_cell.angle_alpha   90.00
_cell.angle_beta   90.00
_cell.angle_gamma   90.00
#
_symmetry.space_group_name_H-M   'P 1'
#
loop_
_entity.id
_entity.type
_entity.pdbx_description
1 polymer ?
#
loop_
_entity_poly.entity_id
_entity_poly.type
_entity_poly.pdbx_seq_one_letter_code
_entity_poly.pdbx_strand_id
1 'polypeptide(L)'
;MKLHNAFPTRHGRMTVKPARLVALATTSVVVLLPHGAAAQQTEWSKLPRMQLERQFAGPLQDTVVQRWRDPADGTICYLYLPISAPHSPPTPSGYVQYGSATIGSISCMPGPPAPAAQKR
;
A
#
# COMPACT_ATOMS: atom_id res chain seq x y z
N MET A 1 58.38 1.67 27.46
CA MET A 1 57.87 0.98 28.67
C MET A 1 56.46 0.51 28.40
N LYS A 2 56.23 -0.81 28.41
CA LYS A 2 54.92 -1.48 28.32
C LYS A 2 54.18 -1.31 29.64
N LEU A 3 52.88 -1.04 29.62
CA LEU A 3 51.96 -1.50 30.65
C LEU A 3 50.56 -1.73 30.05
N HIS A 4 50.20 -3.01 30.02
CA HIS A 4 48.88 -3.56 29.77
C HIS A 4 47.96 -3.23 30.94
N ASN A 5 46.65 -3.11 30.70
CA ASN A 5 45.58 -3.41 31.68
C ASN A 5 44.27 -3.56 30.87
N ALA A 6 43.85 -4.78 30.50
CA ALA A 6 43.19 -5.81 31.31
C ALA A 6 41.75 -5.43 31.71
N PHE A 7 40.80 -5.90 30.90
CA PHE A 7 39.39 -6.07 31.24
C PHE A 7 39.24 -7.07 32.41
N PRO A 8 38.23 -6.89 33.26
CA PRO A 8 37.48 -8.06 33.68
C PRO A 8 35.95 -7.87 33.56
N THR A 9 35.36 -8.71 32.72
CA THR A 9 33.95 -9.09 32.70
C THR A 9 33.57 -9.76 34.02
N ARG A 10 32.68 -9.16 34.82
CA ARG A 10 32.04 -9.83 35.96
C ARG A 10 30.73 -10.47 35.50
N HIS A 11 30.74 -11.79 35.38
CA HIS A 11 29.54 -12.62 35.30
C HIS A 11 28.87 -12.69 36.68
N GLY A 12 27.82 -11.90 36.89
CA GLY A 12 26.92 -12.01 38.04
C GLY A 12 25.89 -13.10 37.82
N ARG A 13 26.14 -14.29 38.37
CA ARG A 13 25.19 -15.41 38.39
C ARG A 13 24.19 -15.17 39.53
N MET A 14 23.05 -14.56 39.24
CA MET A 14 21.95 -14.45 40.22
C MET A 14 21.12 -15.74 40.23
N THR A 15 21.26 -16.49 41.31
CA THR A 15 20.37 -17.60 41.69
C THR A 15 19.12 -17.03 42.34
N VAL A 16 17.97 -17.13 41.66
CA VAL A 16 16.66 -16.80 42.23
C VAL A 16 15.89 -18.09 42.47
N LYS A 17 15.47 -18.30 43.73
CA LYS A 17 14.65 -19.44 44.19
C LYS A 17 13.30 -19.47 43.45
N PRO A 18 12.74 -20.65 43.14
CA PRO A 18 11.43 -20.75 42.50
C PRO A 18 10.33 -20.49 43.54
N ALA A 19 9.67 -19.34 43.42
CA ALA A 19 8.36 -19.14 44.03
C ALA A 19 7.35 -19.99 43.25
N ARG A 20 6.68 -20.91 43.94
CA ARG A 20 5.56 -21.68 43.39
C ARG A 20 4.43 -20.72 43.04
N LEU A 21 4.34 -20.36 41.75
CA LEU A 21 3.18 -19.71 41.19
C LEU A 21 2.11 -20.78 40.95
N VAL A 22 0.98 -20.64 41.63
CA VAL A 22 -0.25 -21.38 41.31
C VAL A 22 -0.74 -20.86 39.97
N ALA A 23 -0.54 -21.63 38.91
CA ALA A 23 -1.03 -21.30 37.57
C ALA A 23 -2.52 -21.63 37.49
N LEU A 24 -3.37 -20.60 37.41
CA LEU A 24 -4.73 -20.77 36.90
C LEU A 24 -4.63 -21.14 35.42
N ALA A 25 -5.08 -22.34 35.07
CA ALA A 25 -5.16 -22.81 33.69
C ALA A 25 -6.15 -21.93 32.91
N THR A 26 -5.63 -21.03 32.09
CA THR A 26 -6.39 -20.32 31.07
C THR A 26 -6.39 -21.20 29.81
N THR A 27 -7.51 -21.85 29.54
CA THR A 27 -7.76 -22.55 28.27
C THR A 27 -7.81 -21.53 27.14
N SER A 28 -6.69 -21.38 26.43
CA SER A 28 -6.63 -20.58 25.21
C SER A 28 -7.25 -21.37 24.05
N VAL A 29 -8.47 -21.00 23.66
CA VAL A 29 -9.11 -21.51 22.43
C VAL A 29 -8.41 -20.86 21.23
N VAL A 30 -7.55 -21.61 20.54
CA VAL A 30 -6.99 -21.21 19.26
C VAL A 30 -8.06 -21.42 18.20
N VAL A 31 -8.79 -20.36 17.85
CA VAL A 31 -9.69 -20.36 16.69
C VAL A 31 -8.82 -20.23 15.43
N LEU A 32 -8.61 -21.37 14.75
CA LEU A 32 -8.05 -21.41 13.39
C LEU A 32 -9.10 -20.86 12.41
N LEU A 33 -9.10 -19.54 12.21
CA LEU A 33 -9.83 -18.91 11.12
C LEU A 33 -9.13 -19.25 9.79
N PRO A 34 -9.83 -19.79 8.78
CA PRO A 34 -9.27 -20.03 7.46
C PRO A 34 -8.99 -18.68 6.76
N HIS A 35 -7.74 -18.20 6.84
CA HIS A 35 -7.28 -17.01 6.12
C HIS A 35 -6.78 -17.38 4.71
N GLY A 36 -7.69 -17.88 3.88
CA GLY A 36 -7.41 -18.27 2.50
C GLY A 36 -8.38 -17.65 1.52
N ALA A 37 -8.51 -16.32 1.49
CA ALA A 37 -9.10 -15.67 0.33
C ALA A 37 -8.08 -15.77 -0.82
N ALA A 38 -8.25 -16.76 -1.69
CA ALA A 38 -7.54 -16.82 -2.95
C ALA A 38 -7.90 -15.55 -3.73
N ALA A 39 -6.97 -14.59 -3.82
CA ALA A 39 -7.13 -13.41 -4.63
C ALA A 39 -7.25 -13.87 -6.09
N GLN A 40 -8.47 -13.83 -6.63
CA GLN A 40 -8.75 -14.06 -8.04
C GLN A 40 -7.84 -13.12 -8.84
N GLN A 41 -6.84 -13.66 -9.54
CA GLN A 41 -5.95 -12.88 -10.40
C GLN A 41 -6.77 -12.34 -11.57
N THR A 42 -7.39 -11.18 -11.37
CA THR A 42 -8.04 -10.46 -12.47
C THR A 42 -6.93 -9.93 -13.36
N GLU A 43 -7.00 -10.23 -14.65
CA GLU A 43 -6.03 -9.73 -15.62
C GLU A 43 -6.13 -8.20 -15.68
N TRP A 44 -5.09 -7.49 -15.21
CA TRP A 44 -5.10 -6.03 -15.05
C TRP A 44 -5.45 -5.27 -16.36
N SER A 45 -5.07 -5.84 -17.50
CA SER A 45 -5.37 -5.32 -18.85
C SER A 45 -6.87 -5.26 -19.16
N LYS A 46 -7.69 -6.12 -18.52
CA LYS A 46 -9.14 -6.23 -18.75
C LYS A 46 -9.97 -5.34 -17.82
N LEU A 47 -9.33 -4.67 -16.86
CA LEU A 47 -10.04 -3.78 -15.95
C LEU A 47 -10.65 -2.58 -16.73
N PRO A 48 -11.93 -2.23 -16.47
CA PRO A 48 -12.54 -1.04 -17.04
C PRO A 48 -11.70 0.19 -16.79
N ARG A 49 -11.64 1.08 -17.78
CA ARG A 49 -10.90 2.34 -17.71
C ARG A 49 -11.87 3.50 -17.67
N MET A 50 -11.60 4.46 -16.79
CA MET A 50 -12.16 5.79 -16.92
C MET A 50 -11.65 6.43 -18.22
N GLN A 51 -12.36 7.44 -18.71
CA GLN A 51 -11.99 8.22 -19.89
C GLN A 51 -11.36 9.55 -19.46
N LEU A 52 -10.17 9.86 -19.99
CA LEU A 52 -9.55 11.17 -19.80
C LEU A 52 -10.31 12.22 -20.62
N GLU A 53 -10.95 13.17 -19.95
CA GLU A 53 -11.70 14.24 -20.62
C GLU A 53 -10.89 15.53 -20.76
N ARG A 54 -10.06 15.85 -19.76
CA ARG A 54 -9.24 17.07 -19.70
C ARG A 54 -7.95 16.84 -18.91
N GLN A 55 -6.92 17.62 -19.24
CA GLN A 55 -5.66 17.68 -18.52
C GLN A 55 -5.23 19.14 -18.35
N PHE A 56 -4.72 19.46 -17.17
CA PHE A 56 -4.27 20.79 -16.76
C PHE A 56 -2.87 20.71 -16.16
N ALA A 57 -2.13 21.81 -16.21
CA ALA A 57 -0.92 21.95 -15.40
C ALA A 57 -1.28 21.92 -13.91
N GLY A 58 -0.49 21.22 -13.11
CA GLY A 58 -0.62 21.23 -11.66
C GLY A 58 -0.01 22.50 -11.03
N PRO A 59 -0.28 22.75 -9.74
CA PRO A 59 0.25 23.91 -9.01
C PRO A 59 1.78 23.90 -8.83
N LEU A 60 2.42 22.74 -8.90
CA LEU A 60 3.88 22.58 -8.81
C LEU A 60 4.46 22.19 -10.17
N GLN A 61 5.74 22.50 -10.39
CA GLN A 61 6.46 22.06 -11.57
C GLN A 61 6.40 20.53 -11.70
N ASP A 62 6.30 20.05 -12.95
CA ASP A 62 6.24 18.63 -13.29
C ASP A 62 5.08 17.85 -12.64
N THR A 63 3.97 18.54 -12.38
CA THR A 63 2.72 17.93 -11.93
C THR A 63 1.56 18.27 -12.87
N VAL A 64 0.56 17.40 -12.92
CA VAL A 64 -0.64 17.56 -13.74
C VAL A 64 -1.89 17.31 -12.91
N VAL A 65 -2.99 17.96 -13.30
CA VAL A 65 -4.33 17.60 -12.86
C VAL A 65 -5.08 17.03 -14.05
N GLN A 66 -5.60 15.82 -13.93
CA GLN A 66 -6.40 15.16 -14.96
C GLN A 66 -7.83 15.00 -14.49
N ARG A 67 -8.79 15.28 -15.37
CA ARG A 67 -10.21 14.98 -15.15
C ARG A 67 -10.56 13.70 -15.91
N TRP A 68 -10.88 12.67 -15.16
CA TRP A 68 -11.31 11.36 -15.66
C TRP A 68 -12.79 11.16 -15.39
N ARG A 69 -13.48 10.47 -16.28
CA ARG A 69 -14.88 10.08 -16.10
C ARG A 69 -15.09 8.59 -16.24
N ASP A 70 -15.80 7.99 -15.30
CA ASP A 70 -16.26 6.62 -15.42
C ASP A 70 -17.42 6.55 -16.44
N PRO A 71 -17.30 5.78 -17.53
CA PRO A 71 -18.38 5.61 -18.49
C PRO A 71 -19.57 4.80 -17.95
N ALA A 72 -19.41 4.03 -16.88
CA ALA A 72 -20.46 3.18 -16.34
C ALA A 72 -21.53 3.97 -15.57
N ASP A 73 -21.13 4.95 -14.76
CA ASP A 73 -22.02 5.70 -13.87
C ASP A 73 -21.90 7.23 -13.99
N GLY A 74 -20.91 7.73 -14.73
CA GLY A 74 -20.66 9.15 -14.91
C GLY A 74 -19.81 9.80 -13.81
N THR A 75 -19.31 9.05 -12.82
CA THR A 75 -18.41 9.52 -11.75
C THR A 75 -17.23 10.28 -12.33
N ILE A 76 -16.94 11.46 -11.78
CA ILE A 76 -15.83 12.31 -12.20
C ILE A 76 -14.75 12.24 -11.14
N CYS A 77 -13.54 11.89 -11.54
CA CYS A 77 -12.36 11.92 -10.68
C CYS A 77 -11.34 12.94 -11.17
N TYR A 78 -10.82 13.73 -10.25
CA TYR A 78 -9.64 14.57 -10.46
C TYR A 78 -8.44 13.87 -9.87
N LEU A 79 -7.43 13.65 -10.72
CA LEU A 79 -6.17 13.02 -10.33
C LEU A 79 -5.09 14.10 -10.39
N TYR A 80 -4.44 14.35 -9.26
CA TYR A 80 -3.24 15.18 -9.18
C TYR A 80 -2.03 14.25 -9.16
N LEU A 81 -1.17 14.31 -10.17
CA LEU A 81 -0.07 13.35 -10.35
C LEU A 81 1.23 14.08 -10.68
N PRO A 82 2.39 13.59 -10.19
CA PRO A 82 3.66 13.92 -10.81
C PRO A 82 3.70 13.33 -12.23
N ILE A 83 4.38 14.01 -13.17
CA ILE A 83 4.53 13.54 -14.55
C ILE A 83 5.26 12.18 -14.60
N SER A 84 6.24 11.98 -13.73
CA SER A 84 6.96 10.73 -13.56
C SER A 84 6.83 10.22 -12.13
N ALA A 85 6.56 8.93 -11.96
CA ALA A 85 6.59 8.26 -10.67
C ALA A 85 7.54 7.06 -10.75
N PRO A 86 8.58 6.97 -9.89
CA PRO A 86 9.43 5.80 -9.84
C PRO A 86 8.62 4.58 -9.37
N HIS A 87 8.87 3.43 -9.99
CA HIS A 87 8.26 2.15 -9.62
C HIS A 87 9.27 1.01 -9.75
N SER A 88 8.97 -0.11 -9.11
CA SER A 88 9.77 -1.34 -9.23
C SER A 88 9.79 -1.83 -10.68
N PRO A 89 10.78 -2.66 -11.08
CA PRO A 89 10.62 -3.49 -12.26
C PRO A 89 9.31 -4.29 -12.18
N PRO A 90 8.65 -4.60 -13.32
CA PRO A 90 7.46 -5.44 -13.32
C PRO A 90 7.72 -6.82 -12.70
N THR A 91 6.79 -7.32 -11.89
CA THR A 91 6.80 -8.69 -11.38
C THR A 91 6.60 -9.69 -12.52
N PRO A 92 6.85 -11.00 -12.32
CA PRO A 92 6.51 -12.03 -13.31
C PRO A 92 5.02 -12.02 -13.72
N SER A 93 4.16 -11.52 -12.83
CA SER A 93 2.72 -11.33 -13.06
C SER A 93 2.36 -9.99 -13.72
N GLY A 94 3.35 -9.16 -14.10
CA GLY A 94 3.16 -7.90 -14.82
C GLY A 94 2.75 -6.70 -13.95
N TYR A 95 2.78 -6.83 -12.62
CA TYR A 95 2.45 -5.74 -11.70
C TYR A 95 3.69 -4.92 -11.36
N VAL A 96 3.51 -3.64 -11.06
CA VAL A 96 4.58 -2.78 -10.52
C VAL A 96 4.23 -2.35 -9.11
N GLN A 97 5.25 -2.20 -8.27
CA GLN A 97 5.10 -1.67 -6.92
C GLN A 97 5.64 -0.26 -6.91
N TYR A 98 4.81 0.68 -6.48
CA TYR A 98 5.24 2.04 -6.20
C TYR A 98 5.67 2.08 -4.73
N GLY A 99 6.82 2.69 -4.45
CA GLY A 99 7.34 2.80 -3.09
C GLY A 99 6.38 3.52 -2.15
N SER A 100 6.73 3.59 -0.86
CA SER A 100 5.94 4.32 0.13
C SER A 100 5.87 5.81 -0.25
N ALA A 101 4.72 6.22 -0.78
CA ALA A 101 4.25 7.61 -0.95
C ALA A 101 4.70 8.42 -2.18
N THR A 102 4.30 8.07 -3.41
CA THR A 102 4.50 9.02 -4.54
C THR A 102 3.54 8.92 -5.74
N ILE A 103 2.37 8.27 -5.64
CA ILE A 103 1.40 8.26 -6.76
C ILE A 103 0.30 9.31 -6.54
N GLY A 104 0.70 10.58 -6.39
CA GLY A 104 -0.24 11.70 -6.38
C GLY A 104 -1.44 11.56 -5.44
N SER A 105 -2.58 12.12 -5.83
CA SER A 105 -3.86 12.01 -5.13
C SER A 105 -5.04 11.93 -6.09
N ILE A 106 -6.15 11.35 -5.61
CA ILE A 106 -7.40 11.24 -6.36
C ILE A 106 -8.56 11.74 -5.51
N SER A 107 -9.45 12.51 -6.12
CA SER A 107 -10.73 12.92 -5.53
C SER A 107 -11.84 12.67 -6.53
N CYS A 108 -12.85 11.92 -6.12
CA CYS A 108 -13.98 11.53 -6.98
C CYS A 108 -15.27 12.12 -6.45
N MET A 109 -16.14 12.53 -7.37
CA MET A 109 -17.45 13.07 -7.08
C MET A 109 -18.48 12.52 -8.07
N PRO A 110 -19.75 12.35 -7.65
CA PRO A 110 -20.82 12.03 -8.58
C PRO A 110 -20.86 13.05 -9.71
N GLY A 111 -20.87 12.56 -10.95
CA GLY A 111 -21.11 13.38 -12.12
C GLY A 111 -22.54 13.19 -12.63
N PRO A 112 -22.98 14.01 -13.59
CA PRO A 112 -24.16 13.68 -14.38
C PRO A 112 -23.94 12.30 -15.05
N PRO A 113 -24.99 11.63 -15.53
CA PRO A 113 -24.82 10.46 -16.39
C PRO A 113 -23.88 10.78 -17.56
N ALA A 114 -23.01 9.84 -17.93
CA ALA A 114 -22.20 9.99 -19.13
C ALA A 114 -23.13 10.10 -20.36
N PRO A 115 -22.92 11.08 -21.27
CA PRO A 115 -23.55 11.02 -22.57
C PRO A 115 -23.19 9.68 -23.20
N ALA A 116 -24.18 8.99 -23.78
CA ALA A 116 -23.93 7.76 -24.50
C ALA A 116 -22.79 7.97 -25.48
N ALA A 117 -21.76 7.12 -25.41
CA ALA A 117 -20.57 7.24 -26.24
C ALA A 117 -21.00 7.33 -27.72
N GLN A 118 -20.79 8.51 -28.31
CA GLN A 118 -21.13 8.73 -29.71
C GLN A 118 -20.16 7.91 -30.55
N LYS A 119 -20.65 6.82 -31.16
CA LYS A 119 -19.90 6.06 -32.17
C LYS A 119 -19.44 7.06 -33.24
N ARG A 120 -18.13 7.27 -33.32
CA ARG A 120 -17.47 7.96 -34.42
C ARG A 120 -17.15 6.96 -35.52
#